data_AF-A0A3R6U1Z2-F1
#
_entry.id   AF-A0A3R6U1Z2-F1
#
_cell.length_a   1.000
_cell.length_b   1.000
_cell.length_c   1.000
_cell.angle_alpha   90.00
_cell.angle_beta   90.00
_cell.angle_gamma   90.00
#
_symmetry.space_group_name_H-M   'P 1'
#
loop_
_entity.id
_entity.type
_entity.pdbx_description
1 polymer ?
#
loop_
_entity_poly.entity_id
_entity_poly.type
_entity_poly.pdbx_seq_one_letter_code
_entity_poly.pdbx_strand_id
1 'polypeptide(L)'
;MKQASRWFLCCTLAAALALTGCGGGNSGSSSGSVSGSTSTGSSAAQGAAWRTGLGVLTETAGTDRAGSIHTVAAAVLLDADGKLAGVTLDELELSVSADGTGKVTTPTDTRTKRQKGKDYPLAEVSGLKKGWAEQADAFSSWLEGKTPEEVKKLKTDADGKPTDADLLSGCTIAVDRYRDAIVRACENAQALGAARGDTVKLGVEVAEMPQGLVGTDDKDAQVQAKITLAVVTMDENARVTSAIGDMTEPELTVSADGTVSAPREPVYTKNELGDRYGMRSASALGKEWYEHSAGWCSYLKGKNAVEIGKLSTDGTDADLKALCTISVTDLQKAALKAMAEQ
;
A
#
# COMPACT_ATOMS: atom_id res chain seq x y z
N MET A 1 7.05 34.46 33.27
CA MET A 1 6.84 33.07 33.74
C MET A 1 7.09 32.17 32.55
N LYS A 2 8.26 31.54 32.54
CA LYS A 2 8.77 30.69 31.44
C LYS A 2 8.74 29.26 31.94
N GLN A 3 8.02 28.37 31.26
CA GLN A 3 8.11 26.94 31.49
C GLN A 3 8.64 26.29 30.21
N ALA A 4 9.94 26.02 30.25
CA ALA A 4 10.63 25.19 29.28
C ALA A 4 10.26 23.73 29.57
N SER A 5 9.70 23.03 28.58
CA SER A 5 9.57 21.57 28.63
C SER A 5 10.64 20.96 27.73
N ARG A 6 11.63 20.33 28.38
CA ARG A 6 12.81 19.71 27.79
C ARG A 6 12.43 18.38 27.17
N TRP A 7 12.74 18.21 25.89
CA TRP A 7 12.93 16.89 25.28
C TRP A 7 14.22 16.28 25.82
N PHE A 8 14.13 15.10 26.43
CA PHE A 8 15.29 14.26 26.71
C PHE A 8 15.19 12.99 25.88
N LEU A 9 15.97 12.97 24.80
CA LEU A 9 16.45 11.76 24.13
C LEU A 9 17.53 11.17 25.05
N CYS A 10 17.33 9.96 25.56
CA CYS A 10 18.38 9.23 26.28
C CYS A 10 18.66 7.92 25.54
N CYS A 11 19.80 7.90 24.85
CA CYS A 11 20.48 6.69 24.42
C CYS A 11 21.01 5.93 25.64
N THR A 12 20.68 4.65 25.77
CA THR A 12 21.47 3.72 26.58
C THR A 12 21.74 2.44 25.81
N LEU A 13 23.03 2.33 25.46
CA LEU A 13 23.76 1.15 25.04
C LEU A 13 23.66 0.06 26.12
N ALA A 14 23.29 -1.17 25.77
CA ALA A 14 23.42 -2.32 26.66
C ALA A 14 24.14 -3.46 25.93
N ALA A 15 25.19 -3.94 26.60
CA ALA A 15 26.22 -4.82 26.10
C ALA A 15 25.78 -6.29 25.97
N ALA A 16 26.44 -6.97 25.04
CA ALA A 16 26.38 -8.41 24.83
C ALA A 16 26.90 -9.20 26.04
N LEU A 17 26.26 -10.34 26.30
CA LEU A 17 26.81 -11.46 27.08
C LEU A 17 26.49 -12.76 26.33
N ALA A 18 27.55 -13.40 25.86
CA ALA A 18 27.53 -14.75 25.32
C ALA A 18 27.48 -15.76 26.48
N LEU A 19 26.63 -16.78 26.36
CA LEU A 19 26.76 -18.03 27.11
C LEU A 19 26.75 -19.19 26.12
N THR A 20 27.96 -19.66 25.84
CA THR A 20 28.27 -20.93 25.21
C THR A 20 28.03 -22.04 26.23
N GLY A 21 27.18 -23.01 25.89
CA GLY A 21 27.00 -24.25 26.64
C GLY A 21 27.03 -25.43 25.68
N CYS A 22 28.15 -26.15 25.66
CA CYS A 22 28.32 -27.41 24.93
C CYS A 22 27.99 -28.61 25.84
N GLY A 23 27.40 -29.66 25.25
CA GLY A 23 27.91 -31.02 25.45
C GLY A 23 26.94 -32.12 25.93
N GLY A 24 26.72 -33.11 25.04
CA GLY A 24 26.45 -34.53 25.34
C GLY A 24 24.98 -34.92 25.51
N GLY A 25 24.34 -35.84 24.76
CA GLY A 25 24.79 -36.92 23.89
C GLY A 25 24.67 -38.29 24.58
N ASN A 26 23.59 -39.06 24.34
CA ASN A 26 23.62 -40.52 24.10
C ASN A 26 22.24 -41.13 23.72
N SER A 27 22.22 -41.77 22.53
CA SER A 27 21.66 -43.07 22.09
C SER A 27 20.40 -43.71 22.71
N GLY A 28 19.54 -44.21 21.81
CA GLY A 28 18.55 -45.26 22.09
C GLY A 28 17.73 -45.66 20.85
N SER A 29 18.24 -46.64 20.09
CA SER A 29 17.64 -47.23 18.87
C SER A 29 16.41 -48.11 19.15
N SER A 30 15.45 -48.16 18.22
CA SER A 30 14.77 -49.42 17.88
C SER A 30 14.10 -49.36 16.50
N SER A 31 14.43 -50.38 15.72
CA SER A 31 13.99 -50.75 14.38
C SER A 31 12.49 -51.05 14.26
N GLY A 32 11.90 -50.66 13.14
CA GLY A 32 10.59 -51.13 12.69
C GLY A 32 10.49 -51.08 11.16
N SER A 33 10.99 -52.12 10.52
CA SER A 33 10.86 -52.35 9.08
C SER A 33 9.41 -52.72 8.75
N VAL A 34 8.74 -51.92 7.92
CA VAL A 34 7.54 -52.36 7.19
C VAL A 34 7.70 -52.02 5.72
N SER A 35 7.77 -53.07 4.90
CA SER A 35 7.62 -53.00 3.46
C SER A 35 6.20 -52.54 3.12
N GLY A 36 6.11 -51.49 2.31
CA GLY A 36 4.87 -51.08 1.63
C GLY A 36 5.24 -50.59 0.24
N SER A 37 4.87 -51.36 -0.78
CA SER A 37 4.98 -50.99 -2.18
C SER A 37 3.98 -49.87 -2.52
N THR A 38 4.44 -48.78 -3.10
CA THR A 38 3.58 -47.90 -3.91
C THR A 38 4.40 -47.33 -5.08
N SER A 39 3.95 -47.69 -6.27
CA SER A 39 4.31 -47.06 -7.53
C SER A 39 3.71 -45.66 -7.62
N THR A 40 4.48 -44.76 -8.26
CA THR A 40 4.03 -43.56 -8.99
C THR A 40 2.84 -42.77 -8.44
N GLY A 41 3.16 -41.64 -7.82
CA GLY A 41 2.31 -40.46 -7.84
C GLY A 41 3.21 -39.25 -7.85
N SER A 42 3.43 -38.66 -9.04
CA SER A 42 3.84 -37.25 -9.11
C SER A 42 2.96 -36.49 -8.13
N SER A 43 3.57 -35.76 -7.20
CA SER A 43 2.87 -34.80 -6.38
C SER A 43 2.18 -33.82 -7.34
N ALA A 44 0.92 -34.08 -7.64
CA ALA A 44 0.02 -33.08 -8.15
C ALA A 44 0.15 -31.93 -7.16
N ALA A 45 0.66 -30.79 -7.64
CA ALA A 45 0.66 -29.56 -6.89
C ALA A 45 -0.74 -29.41 -6.31
N GLN A 46 -0.86 -29.43 -4.98
CA GLN A 46 -2.03 -28.89 -4.31
C GLN A 46 -2.14 -27.47 -4.86
N GLY A 47 -3.12 -27.22 -5.73
CA GLY A 47 -3.22 -25.98 -6.49
C GLY A 47 -3.06 -24.81 -5.53
N ALA A 48 -2.13 -23.89 -5.83
CA ALA A 48 -1.88 -22.78 -4.91
C ALA A 48 -3.15 -21.96 -4.76
N ALA A 49 -3.37 -21.40 -3.58
CA ALA A 49 -4.52 -20.53 -3.38
C ALA A 49 -4.40 -19.27 -4.24
N TRP A 50 -5.54 -18.70 -4.65
CA TRP A 50 -5.58 -17.37 -5.22
C TRP A 50 -5.10 -16.35 -4.17
N ARG A 51 -4.40 -15.31 -4.62
CA ARG A 51 -3.72 -14.37 -3.72
C ARG A 51 -4.04 -12.93 -4.07
N THR A 52 -4.23 -12.12 -3.04
CA THR A 52 -4.47 -10.68 -3.16
C THR A 52 -3.20 -9.95 -2.74
N GLY A 53 -2.80 -8.95 -3.51
CA GLY A 53 -1.58 -8.19 -3.25
C GLY A 53 -1.79 -6.68 -3.34
N LEU A 54 -0.97 -5.95 -2.58
CA LEU A 54 -0.86 -4.50 -2.60
C LEU A 54 0.61 -4.10 -2.73
N GLY A 55 0.89 -3.23 -3.69
CA GLY A 55 2.19 -2.58 -3.88
C GLY A 55 2.02 -1.08 -3.89
N VAL A 56 2.87 -0.38 -3.13
CA VAL A 56 2.83 1.08 -2.98
C VAL A 56 4.24 1.61 -3.20
N LEU A 57 4.35 2.66 -4.02
CA LEU A 57 5.59 3.38 -4.27
C LEU A 57 5.35 4.86 -4.04
N THR A 58 6.00 5.42 -3.03
CA THR A 58 5.91 6.85 -2.70
C THR A 58 7.23 7.54 -2.96
N GLU A 59 7.18 8.62 -3.75
CA GLU A 59 8.30 9.51 -4.01
C GLU A 59 7.97 10.92 -3.52
N THR A 60 8.98 11.59 -3.01
CA THR A 60 8.89 12.96 -2.54
C THR A 60 10.04 13.75 -3.16
N ALA A 61 9.76 14.98 -3.55
CA ALA A 61 10.77 15.89 -4.07
C ALA A 61 10.58 17.28 -3.47
N GLY A 62 11.69 17.99 -3.28
CA GLY A 62 11.71 19.38 -2.85
C GLY A 62 12.76 20.12 -3.66
N THR A 63 12.39 21.25 -4.24
CA THR A 63 13.31 22.12 -4.99
C THR A 63 12.87 23.56 -4.81
N ASP A 64 13.79 24.38 -4.32
CA ASP A 64 13.53 25.76 -3.93
C ASP A 64 12.29 25.83 -3.02
N ARG A 65 11.22 26.46 -3.50
CA ARG A 65 9.98 26.69 -2.76
C ARG A 65 8.83 25.77 -3.16
N ALA A 66 9.11 24.72 -3.93
CA ALA A 66 8.13 23.76 -4.40
C ALA A 66 8.49 22.36 -3.89
N GLY A 67 7.47 21.59 -3.54
CA GLY A 67 7.61 20.18 -3.25
C GLY A 67 6.49 19.35 -3.85
N SER A 68 6.76 18.08 -4.07
CA SER A 68 5.78 17.12 -4.58
C SER A 68 5.80 15.83 -3.79
N ILE A 69 4.62 15.20 -3.73
CA ILE A 69 4.42 13.86 -3.18
C ILE A 69 3.67 13.07 -4.26
N HIS A 70 4.30 12.02 -4.78
CA HIS A 70 3.74 11.12 -5.78
C HIS A 70 3.61 9.74 -5.18
N THR A 71 2.40 9.19 -5.10
CA THR A 71 2.16 7.83 -4.62
C THR A 71 1.46 7.01 -5.69
N VAL A 72 2.13 5.98 -6.18
CA VAL A 72 1.57 4.97 -7.07
C VAL A 72 1.14 3.78 -6.23
N ALA A 73 -0.06 3.25 -6.49
CA ALA A 73 -0.56 2.06 -5.84
C ALA A 73 -1.12 1.06 -6.86
N ALA A 74 -0.81 -0.22 -6.63
CA ALA A 74 -1.26 -1.33 -7.42
C ALA A 74 -1.91 -2.40 -6.54
N ALA A 75 -3.13 -2.77 -6.87
CA ALA A 75 -3.81 -3.94 -6.34
C ALA A 75 -3.74 -5.07 -7.37
N VAL A 76 -3.41 -6.29 -6.93
CA VAL A 76 -3.33 -7.46 -7.82
C VAL A 76 -4.11 -8.63 -7.27
N LEU A 77 -4.70 -9.40 -8.18
CA LEU A 77 -5.23 -10.73 -7.95
C LEU A 77 -4.37 -11.72 -8.73
N LEU A 78 -3.73 -12.64 -8.03
CA LEU A 78 -3.01 -13.76 -8.61
C LEU A 78 -3.85 -15.02 -8.59
N ASP A 79 -3.87 -15.73 -9.71
CA ASP A 79 -4.47 -17.05 -9.79
C ASP A 79 -3.63 -18.13 -9.07
N ALA A 80 -4.13 -19.36 -9.12
CA ALA A 80 -3.48 -20.53 -8.54
C ALA A 80 -2.11 -20.88 -9.16
N ASP A 81 -1.83 -20.39 -10.37
CA ASP A 81 -0.55 -20.57 -11.05
C ASP A 81 0.40 -19.37 -10.81
N GLY A 82 -0.06 -18.37 -10.07
CA GLY A 82 0.69 -17.14 -9.79
C GLY A 82 0.72 -16.15 -10.95
N LYS A 83 -0.23 -16.24 -11.88
CA LYS A 83 -0.43 -15.27 -12.96
C LYS A 83 -1.43 -14.20 -12.55
N LEU A 84 -1.32 -13.02 -13.15
CA LEU A 84 -2.25 -11.92 -12.94
C LEU A 84 -3.62 -12.28 -13.52
N ALA A 85 -4.61 -12.38 -12.63
CA ALA A 85 -6.02 -12.51 -12.98
C ALA A 85 -6.77 -11.18 -12.87
N GLY A 86 -6.18 -10.17 -12.23
CA GLY A 86 -6.71 -8.82 -12.19
C GLY A 86 -5.69 -7.83 -11.65
N VAL A 87 -5.74 -6.60 -12.14
CA VAL A 87 -4.93 -5.47 -11.69
C VAL A 87 -5.83 -4.25 -11.55
N THR A 88 -5.63 -3.45 -10.50
CA THR A 88 -6.19 -2.10 -10.41
C THR A 88 -5.11 -1.14 -9.99
N LEU A 89 -4.99 -0.04 -10.74
CA LEU A 89 -4.00 1.01 -10.51
C LEU A 89 -4.67 2.31 -10.08
N ASP A 90 -3.99 3.05 -9.21
CA ASP A 90 -4.29 4.44 -8.93
C ASP A 90 -3.00 5.22 -8.61
N GLU A 91 -3.07 6.53 -8.79
CA GLU A 91 -1.94 7.43 -8.53
C GLU A 91 -2.41 8.73 -7.88
N LEU A 92 -1.74 9.10 -6.79
CA LEU A 92 -1.91 10.37 -6.11
C LEU A 92 -0.74 11.30 -6.47
N GLU A 93 -1.06 12.53 -6.84
CA GLU A 93 -0.11 13.61 -7.08
C GLU A 93 -0.50 14.80 -6.21
N LEU A 94 0.35 15.17 -5.26
CA LEU A 94 0.17 16.34 -4.41
C LEU A 94 1.32 17.32 -4.63
N SER A 95 0.99 18.61 -4.70
CA SER A 95 1.96 19.69 -4.80
C SER A 95 1.86 20.60 -3.60
N VAL A 96 3.01 20.88 -2.99
CA VAL A 96 3.18 21.79 -1.85
C VAL A 96 4.03 22.97 -2.31
N SER A 97 3.73 24.16 -1.82
CA SER A 97 4.58 25.33 -2.03
C SER A 97 4.78 26.11 -0.76
N ALA A 98 5.82 26.93 -0.72
CA ALA A 98 6.07 27.87 0.36
C ALA A 98 6.42 29.25 -0.18
N ASP A 99 6.19 30.29 0.60
CA ASP A 99 6.69 31.64 0.28
C ASP A 99 8.02 31.94 0.97
N GLY A 100 8.60 33.10 0.70
CA GLY A 100 9.89 33.52 1.27
C GLY A 100 9.90 33.80 2.77
N THR A 101 8.77 33.59 3.46
CA THR A 101 8.62 33.69 4.91
C THR A 101 8.37 32.34 5.57
N GLY A 102 8.59 31.24 4.83
CA GLY A 102 8.37 29.89 5.33
C GLY A 102 6.88 29.48 5.38
N LYS A 103 5.96 30.35 4.97
CA LYS A 103 4.53 30.06 5.01
C LYS A 103 4.18 29.05 3.91
N VAL A 104 3.55 27.95 4.32
CA VAL A 104 3.19 26.83 3.46
C VAL A 104 1.81 27.03 2.83
N THR A 105 1.69 26.64 1.56
CA THR A 105 0.43 26.40 0.86
C THR A 105 0.34 24.92 0.49
N THR A 106 -0.60 24.21 1.10
CA THR A 106 -0.91 22.80 0.82
C THR A 106 -2.00 22.68 -0.26
N PRO A 107 -2.09 21.54 -0.97
CA PRO A 107 -3.13 21.34 -1.97
C PRO A 107 -4.52 21.23 -1.32
N THR A 108 -5.54 21.75 -2.01
CA THR A 108 -6.95 21.63 -1.60
C THR A 108 -7.65 20.44 -2.25
N ASP A 109 -7.22 20.04 -3.45
CA ASP A 109 -7.68 18.82 -4.11
C ASP A 109 -6.69 17.68 -3.84
N THR A 110 -7.11 16.72 -3.03
CA THR A 110 -6.33 15.52 -2.66
C THR A 110 -6.81 14.26 -3.36
N ARG A 111 -7.67 14.39 -4.39
CA ARG A 111 -8.15 13.25 -5.17
C ARG A 111 -7.03 12.65 -6.02
N THR A 112 -7.04 11.32 -6.12
CA THR A 112 -6.17 10.58 -7.04
C THR A 112 -6.56 10.79 -8.50
N LYS A 113 -5.70 10.37 -9.44
CA LYS A 113 -5.98 10.44 -10.89
C LYS A 113 -7.27 9.70 -11.24
N ARG A 114 -7.51 8.51 -10.65
CA ARG A 114 -8.75 7.78 -10.88
C ARG A 114 -9.96 8.53 -10.32
N GLN A 115 -9.86 9.08 -9.10
CA GLN A 115 -10.94 9.83 -8.45
C GLN A 115 -11.27 11.15 -9.15
N LYS A 116 -10.28 11.78 -9.81
CA LYS A 116 -10.50 12.97 -10.65
C LYS A 116 -11.30 12.63 -11.91
N GLY A 117 -11.13 11.43 -12.48
CA GLY A 117 -11.83 11.02 -13.70
C GLY A 117 -11.65 12.06 -14.81
N LYS A 118 -12.74 12.70 -15.22
CA LYS A 118 -12.73 13.77 -16.25
C LYS A 118 -12.03 15.05 -15.80
N ASP A 119 -11.95 15.30 -14.50
CA ASP A 119 -11.22 16.46 -13.95
C ASP A 119 -9.70 16.30 -14.10
N TYR A 120 -9.22 15.11 -14.49
CA TYR A 120 -7.84 14.90 -14.91
C TYR A 120 -7.75 14.98 -16.44
N PRO A 121 -7.23 16.08 -17.02
CA PRO A 121 -7.44 16.44 -18.43
C PRO A 121 -6.55 15.66 -19.42
N LEU A 122 -6.24 14.39 -19.13
CA LEU A 122 -5.40 13.56 -19.99
C LEU A 122 -6.07 13.23 -21.34
N ALA A 123 -7.39 13.07 -21.36
CA ALA A 123 -8.12 12.77 -22.60
C ALA A 123 -7.96 13.86 -23.66
N GLU A 124 -7.83 15.12 -23.23
CA GLU A 124 -7.71 16.27 -24.14
C GLU A 124 -6.35 16.30 -24.84
N VAL A 125 -5.29 15.94 -24.10
CA VAL A 125 -3.89 16.04 -24.54
C VAL A 125 -3.32 14.72 -25.06
N SER A 126 -3.90 13.57 -24.69
CA SER A 126 -3.41 12.27 -25.16
C SER A 126 -3.75 12.03 -26.64
N GLY A 127 -2.83 11.35 -27.34
CA GLY A 127 -3.05 10.94 -28.73
C GLY A 127 -4.21 9.93 -28.88
N LEU A 128 -4.52 9.18 -27.82
CA LEU A 128 -5.60 8.19 -27.78
C LEU A 128 -6.98 8.78 -27.48
N LYS A 129 -7.06 10.05 -27.07
CA LYS A 129 -8.32 10.67 -26.59
C LYS A 129 -8.99 9.92 -25.44
N LYS A 130 -8.18 9.23 -24.63
CA LYS A 130 -8.59 8.45 -23.45
C LYS A 130 -8.11 9.11 -22.17
N GLY A 131 -8.95 9.09 -21.15
CA GLY A 131 -8.60 9.52 -19.80
C GLY A 131 -7.52 8.62 -19.17
N TRP A 132 -7.03 9.02 -18.01
CA TRP A 132 -6.00 8.25 -17.31
C TRP A 132 -6.48 6.86 -16.90
N ALA A 133 -7.68 6.76 -16.31
CA ALA A 133 -8.25 5.48 -15.89
C ALA A 133 -8.44 4.52 -17.06
N GLU A 134 -8.93 5.00 -18.21
CA GLU A 134 -9.10 4.16 -19.41
C GLU A 134 -7.77 3.59 -19.92
N GLN A 135 -6.67 4.36 -19.86
CA GLN A 135 -5.34 3.88 -20.26
C GLN A 135 -4.72 2.94 -19.20
N ALA A 136 -4.94 3.21 -17.91
CA ALA A 136 -4.50 2.35 -16.82
C ALA A 136 -5.24 0.99 -16.82
N ASP A 137 -6.52 0.99 -17.16
CA ASP A 137 -7.33 -0.22 -17.28
C ASP A 137 -6.95 -1.01 -18.55
N ALA A 138 -6.65 -0.34 -19.66
CA ALA A 138 -6.09 -1.00 -20.84
C ALA A 138 -4.73 -1.68 -20.55
N PHE A 139 -3.87 -1.05 -19.74
CA PHE A 139 -2.64 -1.68 -19.27
C PHE A 139 -2.92 -2.89 -18.37
N SER A 140 -3.87 -2.74 -17.44
CA SER A 140 -4.30 -3.82 -16.55
C SER A 140 -4.80 -5.04 -17.33
N SER A 141 -5.64 -4.85 -18.35
CA SER A 141 -6.12 -5.94 -19.20
C SER A 141 -5.02 -6.58 -20.04
N TRP A 142 -4.05 -5.82 -20.53
CA TRP A 142 -2.91 -6.37 -21.28
C TRP A 142 -2.05 -7.31 -20.40
N LEU A 143 -2.02 -7.08 -19.08
CA LEU A 143 -1.26 -7.89 -18.12
C LEU A 143 -1.94 -9.21 -17.73
N GLU A 144 -3.22 -9.40 -18.05
CA GLU A 144 -3.95 -10.62 -17.70
C GLU A 144 -3.26 -11.87 -18.25
N GLY A 145 -3.15 -12.89 -17.40
CA GLY A 145 -2.46 -14.15 -17.70
C GLY A 145 -0.93 -14.09 -17.66
N LYS A 146 -0.31 -12.93 -17.44
CA LYS A 146 1.14 -12.79 -17.30
C LYS A 146 1.62 -13.11 -15.88
N THR A 147 2.82 -13.64 -15.79
CA THR A 147 3.55 -13.84 -14.53
C THR A 147 4.27 -12.55 -14.11
N PRO A 148 4.59 -12.36 -12.81
CA PRO A 148 5.35 -11.20 -12.34
C PRO A 148 6.69 -11.03 -13.06
N GLU A 149 7.35 -12.13 -13.44
CA GLU A 149 8.62 -12.09 -14.18
C GLU A 149 8.47 -11.62 -15.62
N GLU A 150 7.32 -11.87 -16.26
CA GLU A 150 7.00 -11.28 -17.57
C GLU A 150 6.69 -9.80 -17.43
N VAL A 151 5.99 -9.39 -16.37
CA VAL A 151 5.72 -7.98 -16.07
C VAL A 151 7.02 -7.21 -15.84
N LYS A 152 7.95 -7.73 -15.04
CA LYS A 152 9.29 -7.14 -14.82
C LYS A 152 10.05 -6.90 -16.13
N LYS A 153 9.83 -7.72 -17.16
CA LYS A 153 10.50 -7.64 -18.46
C LYS A 153 9.81 -6.71 -19.45
N LEU A 154 8.69 -6.07 -19.08
CA LEU A 154 8.04 -5.07 -19.91
C LEU A 154 9.03 -3.96 -20.24
N LYS A 155 9.28 -3.81 -21.55
CA LYS A 155 10.17 -2.77 -22.09
C LYS A 155 9.44 -1.44 -22.16
N THR A 156 10.15 -0.40 -21.75
CA THR A 156 9.73 0.99 -21.85
C THR A 156 10.78 1.80 -22.57
N ASP A 157 10.38 2.93 -23.14
CA ASP A 157 11.30 3.94 -23.67
C ASP A 157 11.92 4.78 -22.53
N ALA A 158 12.66 5.83 -22.90
CA ALA A 158 13.33 6.72 -21.94
C ALA A 158 12.35 7.56 -21.09
N ASP A 159 11.11 7.73 -21.55
CA ASP A 159 10.05 8.44 -20.83
C ASP A 159 9.20 7.47 -19.98
N GLY A 160 9.57 6.19 -19.92
CA GLY A 160 8.82 5.16 -19.20
C GLY A 160 7.58 4.65 -19.94
N LYS A 161 7.35 5.02 -21.21
CA LYS A 161 6.18 4.60 -21.99
C LYS A 161 6.39 3.21 -22.59
N PRO A 162 5.31 2.42 -22.79
CA PRO A 162 5.44 1.09 -23.35
C PRO A 162 5.95 1.13 -24.79
N THR A 163 6.78 0.16 -25.18
CA THR A 163 7.23 -0.01 -26.58
C THR A 163 6.51 -1.15 -27.31
N ASP A 164 5.70 -1.92 -26.59
CA ASP A 164 4.91 -3.03 -27.14
C ASP A 164 3.74 -2.48 -27.97
N ALA A 165 3.62 -2.94 -29.21
CA ALA A 165 2.64 -2.41 -30.16
C ALA A 165 1.18 -2.70 -29.76
N ASP A 166 0.92 -3.87 -29.16
CA ASP A 166 -0.42 -4.24 -28.73
C ASP A 166 -0.84 -3.39 -27.53
N LEU A 167 0.07 -3.17 -26.58
CA LEU A 167 -0.17 -2.29 -25.44
C LEU A 167 -0.37 -0.82 -25.87
N LEU A 168 0.42 -0.33 -26.82
CA LEU A 168 0.34 1.05 -27.32
C LEU A 168 -1.01 1.40 -27.96
N SER A 169 -1.76 0.40 -28.44
CA SER A 169 -3.12 0.61 -28.95
C SER A 169 -4.11 1.08 -27.88
N GLY A 170 -3.82 0.77 -26.61
CA GLY A 170 -4.69 1.06 -25.47
C GLY A 170 -4.09 2.02 -24.44
N CYS A 171 -2.76 2.08 -24.33
CA CYS A 171 -2.05 2.75 -23.26
C CYS A 171 -0.78 3.46 -23.78
N THR A 172 -0.70 4.78 -23.59
CA THR A 172 0.44 5.62 -24.00
C THR A 172 1.06 6.41 -22.85
N ILE A 173 0.53 6.25 -21.63
CA ILE A 173 1.12 6.83 -20.41
C ILE A 173 2.42 6.12 -20.06
N ALA A 174 3.24 6.75 -19.22
CA ALA A 174 4.39 6.08 -18.61
C ALA A 174 3.88 4.95 -17.71
N VAL A 175 4.45 3.75 -17.85
CA VAL A 175 4.01 2.53 -17.15
C VAL A 175 5.09 1.87 -16.32
N ASP A 176 6.33 2.37 -16.36
CA ASP A 176 7.46 1.83 -15.60
C ASP A 176 7.19 1.79 -14.08
N ARG A 177 6.69 2.88 -13.50
CA ARG A 177 6.33 2.92 -12.07
C ARG A 177 5.12 2.05 -11.75
N TYR A 178 4.15 1.95 -12.65
CA TYR A 178 3.02 1.03 -12.47
C TYR A 178 3.47 -0.42 -12.53
N ARG A 179 4.35 -0.78 -13.47
CA ARG A 179 5.00 -2.09 -13.56
C ARG A 179 5.69 -2.43 -12.23
N ASP A 180 6.48 -1.52 -11.70
CA ASP A 180 7.24 -1.75 -10.46
C ASP A 180 6.31 -1.90 -9.24
N ALA A 181 5.23 -1.11 -9.17
CA ALA A 181 4.21 -1.25 -8.13
C ALA A 181 3.45 -2.58 -8.24
N ILE A 182 3.10 -3.04 -9.45
CA ILE A 182 2.45 -4.33 -9.70
C ILE A 182 3.35 -5.48 -9.29
N VAL A 183 4.64 -5.39 -9.62
CA VAL A 183 5.64 -6.38 -9.21
C VAL A 183 5.73 -6.47 -7.69
N ARG A 184 5.83 -5.34 -7.00
CA ARG A 184 5.80 -5.29 -5.53
C ARG A 184 4.51 -5.87 -4.98
N ALA A 185 3.37 -5.57 -5.60
CA ALA A 185 2.08 -6.13 -5.21
C ALA A 185 2.05 -7.66 -5.34
N CYS A 186 2.64 -8.21 -6.39
CA CYS A 186 2.75 -9.65 -6.61
C CYS A 186 3.64 -10.33 -5.56
N GLU A 187 4.75 -9.69 -5.19
CA GLU A 187 5.68 -10.16 -4.15
C GLU A 187 5.02 -10.15 -2.77
N ASN A 188 4.17 -9.15 -2.51
CA ASN A 188 3.41 -9.01 -1.26
C ASN A 188 2.12 -9.84 -1.23
N ALA A 189 1.77 -10.57 -2.29
CA ALA A 189 0.46 -11.20 -2.43
C ALA A 189 0.25 -12.38 -1.48
N GLN A 190 -0.89 -12.40 -0.79
CA GLN A 190 -1.22 -13.37 0.26
C GLN A 190 -2.53 -14.12 -0.02
N ALA A 191 -2.60 -15.37 0.43
CA ALA A 191 -3.79 -16.20 0.34
C ALA A 191 -4.79 -15.84 1.45
N LEU A 192 -5.64 -14.84 1.17
CA LEU A 192 -6.53 -14.23 2.17
C LEU A 192 -8.01 -14.64 2.03
N GLY A 193 -8.33 -15.49 1.05
CA GLY A 193 -9.68 -15.99 0.78
C GLY A 193 -10.24 -15.60 -0.59
N ALA A 194 -9.45 -14.91 -1.42
CA ALA A 194 -9.81 -14.70 -2.82
C ALA A 194 -9.97 -16.04 -3.57
N ALA A 195 -10.77 -16.03 -4.62
CA ALA A 195 -11.09 -17.21 -5.40
C ALA A 195 -11.23 -16.88 -6.89
N ARG A 196 -11.35 -17.93 -7.71
CA ARG A 196 -11.63 -17.79 -9.15
C ARG A 196 -12.98 -17.08 -9.35
N GLY A 197 -12.96 -16.06 -10.20
CA GLY A 197 -14.15 -15.24 -10.51
C GLY A 197 -14.22 -13.96 -9.68
N ASP A 198 -13.38 -13.82 -8.66
CA ASP A 198 -13.31 -12.57 -7.91
C ASP A 198 -12.73 -11.44 -8.77
N THR A 199 -13.16 -10.22 -8.44
CA THR A 199 -12.57 -8.97 -8.96
C THR A 199 -11.72 -8.32 -7.89
N VAL A 200 -10.60 -7.70 -8.26
CA VAL A 200 -9.78 -6.88 -7.35
C VAL A 200 -10.03 -5.40 -7.59
N LYS A 201 -10.10 -4.62 -6.51
CA LYS A 201 -10.28 -3.17 -6.55
C LYS A 201 -9.33 -2.47 -5.57
N LEU A 202 -9.05 -1.20 -5.86
CA LEU A 202 -8.17 -0.34 -5.08
C LEU A 202 -8.89 0.95 -4.70
N GLY A 203 -8.74 1.37 -3.45
CA GLY A 203 -9.21 2.66 -2.96
C GLY A 203 -8.13 3.38 -2.18
N VAL A 204 -8.12 4.71 -2.32
CA VAL A 204 -7.14 5.60 -1.69
C VAL A 204 -7.88 6.74 -0.97
N GLU A 205 -7.63 6.88 0.33
CA GLU A 205 -8.11 7.98 1.16
C GLU A 205 -6.93 8.85 1.57
N VAL A 206 -7.05 10.16 1.34
CA VAL A 206 -6.09 11.15 1.84
C VAL A 206 -6.79 11.94 2.92
N ALA A 207 -6.30 11.85 4.15
CA ALA A 207 -6.82 12.67 5.23
C ALA A 207 -6.55 14.16 4.97
N GLU A 208 -7.31 15.03 5.64
CA GLU A 208 -7.19 16.47 5.47
C GLU A 208 -5.75 16.94 5.69
N MET A 209 -5.22 17.70 4.73
CA MET A 209 -3.86 18.22 4.78
C MET A 209 -3.73 19.28 5.89
N PRO A 210 -2.62 19.30 6.63
CA PRO A 210 -2.39 20.28 7.69
C PRO A 210 -2.37 21.71 7.12
N GLN A 211 -3.11 22.63 7.76
CA GLN A 211 -3.21 24.04 7.35
C GLN A 211 -2.41 24.97 8.25
N GLY A 212 -2.09 26.16 7.74
CA GLY A 212 -1.48 27.24 8.54
C GLY A 212 -0.04 26.96 9.00
N LEU A 213 0.67 26.07 8.30
CA LEU A 213 2.06 25.75 8.61
C LEU A 213 2.99 26.88 8.19
N VAL A 214 3.97 27.18 9.05
CA VAL A 214 5.02 28.18 8.81
C VAL A 214 6.33 27.63 9.35
N GLY A 215 7.34 27.51 8.47
CA GLY A 215 8.72 27.28 8.90
C GLY A 215 9.29 28.56 9.51
N THR A 216 10.01 28.44 10.61
CA THR A 216 10.67 29.56 11.30
C THR A 216 12.12 29.21 11.59
N ASP A 217 12.94 30.22 11.94
CA ASP A 217 14.35 30.01 12.30
C ASP A 217 14.53 29.02 13.48
N ASP A 218 13.50 28.89 14.32
CA ASP A 218 13.51 28.01 15.49
C ASP A 218 12.97 26.60 15.17
N LYS A 219 12.14 26.45 14.13
CA LYS A 219 11.43 25.21 13.83
C LYS A 219 10.93 25.15 12.38
N ASP A 220 11.33 24.11 11.66
CA ASP A 220 10.76 23.82 10.35
C ASP A 220 9.29 23.37 10.43
N ALA A 221 8.52 23.73 9.41
CA ALA A 221 7.19 23.19 9.20
C ALA A 221 7.27 21.80 8.57
N GLN A 222 6.41 20.88 9.05
CA GLN A 222 6.29 19.53 8.50
C GLN A 222 4.95 19.39 7.79
N VAL A 223 5.02 19.13 6.49
CA VAL A 223 3.86 18.93 5.61
C VAL A 223 3.71 17.43 5.39
N GLN A 224 2.94 16.79 6.26
CA GLN A 224 2.70 15.36 6.20
C GLN A 224 1.36 15.07 5.49
N ALA A 225 1.39 14.20 4.49
CA ALA A 225 0.20 13.67 3.86
C ALA A 225 -0.08 12.26 4.40
N LYS A 226 -1.28 12.04 4.97
CA LYS A 226 -1.69 10.72 5.46
C LYS A 226 -2.51 10.01 4.40
N ILE A 227 -1.91 9.03 3.74
CA ILE A 227 -2.47 8.34 2.59
C ILE A 227 -2.79 6.90 3.01
N THR A 228 -4.07 6.59 3.10
CA THR A 228 -4.58 5.25 3.45
C THR A 228 -5.01 4.52 2.19
N LEU A 229 -4.61 3.26 2.07
CA LEU A 229 -4.89 2.43 0.92
C LEU A 229 -5.67 1.19 1.35
N ALA A 230 -6.62 0.77 0.54
CA ALA A 230 -7.33 -0.49 0.72
C ALA A 230 -7.45 -1.24 -0.61
N VAL A 231 -7.07 -2.51 -0.59
CA VAL A 231 -7.39 -3.48 -1.62
C VAL A 231 -8.55 -4.31 -1.13
N VAL A 232 -9.55 -4.51 -1.97
CA VAL A 232 -10.64 -5.47 -1.74
C VAL A 232 -10.73 -6.41 -2.94
N THR A 233 -10.84 -7.71 -2.67
CA THR A 233 -11.35 -8.65 -3.68
C THR A 233 -12.78 -8.98 -3.36
N MET A 234 -13.61 -9.09 -4.39
CA MET A 234 -15.04 -9.31 -4.24
C MET A 234 -15.52 -10.43 -5.16
N ASP A 235 -16.47 -11.21 -4.66
CA ASP A 235 -17.20 -12.18 -5.46
C ASP A 235 -18.17 -11.48 -6.44
N GLU A 236 -18.87 -12.29 -7.25
CA GLU A 236 -19.88 -11.82 -8.21
C GLU A 236 -21.06 -11.06 -7.58
N ASN A 237 -21.25 -11.18 -6.26
CA ASN A 237 -22.31 -10.51 -5.50
C ASN A 237 -21.80 -9.23 -4.80
N ALA A 238 -20.62 -8.74 -5.18
CA ALA A 238 -19.94 -7.59 -4.57
C ALA A 238 -19.73 -7.75 -3.06
N ARG A 239 -19.49 -8.98 -2.59
CA ARG A 239 -19.12 -9.28 -1.20
C ARG A 239 -17.62 -9.53 -1.11
N VAL A 240 -17.00 -8.94 -0.09
CA VAL A 240 -15.54 -9.02 0.11
C VAL A 240 -15.12 -10.48 0.40
N THR A 241 -14.23 -11.02 -0.41
CA THR A 241 -13.59 -12.33 -0.21
C THR A 241 -12.22 -12.20 0.46
N SER A 242 -11.52 -11.09 0.20
CA SER A 242 -10.30 -10.71 0.91
C SER A 242 -10.08 -9.20 0.90
N ALA A 243 -9.27 -8.70 1.83
CA ALA A 243 -8.90 -7.30 1.89
C ALA A 243 -7.49 -7.10 2.46
N ILE A 244 -6.83 -6.03 2.02
CA ILE A 244 -5.54 -5.56 2.56
C ILE A 244 -5.66 -4.05 2.82
N GLY A 245 -5.26 -3.61 4.00
CA GLY A 245 -5.20 -2.20 4.38
C GLY A 245 -3.76 -1.78 4.63
N ASP A 246 -3.39 -0.60 4.18
CA ASP A 246 -2.07 -0.03 4.41
C ASP A 246 -2.13 1.50 4.50
N MET A 247 -1.04 2.10 4.95
CA MET A 247 -0.91 3.55 5.06
C MET A 247 0.53 3.97 4.80
N THR A 248 0.70 5.06 4.06
CA THR A 248 1.97 5.76 3.91
C THR A 248 1.81 7.21 4.37
N GLU A 249 2.83 7.74 5.03
CA GLU A 249 2.83 9.07 5.63
C GLU A 249 4.04 9.89 5.13
N PRO A 250 4.14 10.17 3.81
CA PRO A 250 5.20 11.02 3.28
C PRO A 250 5.14 12.42 3.91
N GLU A 251 6.31 12.97 4.17
CA GLU A 251 6.48 14.27 4.83
C GLU A 251 7.45 15.12 4.02
N LEU A 252 7.12 16.39 3.82
CA LEU A 252 8.04 17.40 3.30
C LEU A 252 8.36 18.40 4.42
N THR A 253 9.60 18.85 4.48
CA THR A 253 10.06 19.87 5.44
C THR A 253 10.15 21.22 4.76
N VAL A 254 9.66 22.27 5.43
CA VAL A 254 9.74 23.66 4.97
C VAL A 254 10.45 24.52 6.01
N SER A 255 11.55 25.14 5.61
CA SER A 255 12.35 26.02 6.47
C SER A 255 11.89 27.48 6.44
N ALA A 256 12.51 28.31 7.29
CA ALA A 256 12.17 29.72 7.49
C ALA A 256 12.19 30.58 6.20
N ASP A 257 13.07 30.27 5.25
CA ASP A 257 13.22 31.01 4.00
C ASP A 257 12.30 30.50 2.87
N GLY A 258 11.48 29.51 3.19
CA GLY A 258 10.58 28.83 2.25
C GLY A 258 11.20 27.64 1.53
N THR A 259 12.45 27.25 1.83
CA THR A 259 13.05 26.09 1.17
C THR A 259 12.29 24.82 1.57
N VAL A 260 11.84 24.07 0.56
CA VAL A 260 11.15 22.79 0.69
C VAL A 260 12.12 21.65 0.41
N SER A 261 12.21 20.69 1.33
CA SER A 261 13.08 19.51 1.20
C SER A 261 12.32 18.21 1.43
N ALA A 262 12.68 17.20 0.64
CA ALA A 262 12.22 15.83 0.80
C ALA A 262 13.06 15.06 1.86
N PRO A 263 12.51 14.01 2.47
CA PRO A 263 13.24 13.10 3.34
C PRO A 263 14.41 12.46 2.61
N ARG A 264 15.50 12.21 3.35
CA ARG A 264 16.67 11.51 2.82
C ARG A 264 16.44 10.01 2.68
N GLU A 265 15.66 9.44 3.60
CA GLU A 265 15.31 8.03 3.58
C GLU A 265 14.10 7.78 2.67
N PRO A 266 14.02 6.62 2.00
CA PRO A 266 12.82 6.23 1.28
C PRO A 266 11.58 6.26 2.18
N VAL A 267 10.45 6.63 1.60
CA VAL A 267 9.15 6.56 2.28
C VAL A 267 8.65 5.13 2.22
N TYR A 268 8.43 4.51 3.38
CA TYR A 268 7.90 3.16 3.51
C TYR A 268 6.45 3.21 4.01
N THR A 269 5.62 2.26 3.59
CA THR A 269 4.30 2.07 4.19
C THR A 269 4.40 1.47 5.60
N LYS A 270 3.32 1.54 6.37
CA LYS A 270 3.27 0.93 7.71
C LYS A 270 3.39 -0.59 7.64
N ASN A 271 2.87 -1.23 6.58
CA ASN A 271 3.10 -2.67 6.39
C ASN A 271 4.56 -2.98 6.03
N GLU A 272 5.22 -2.17 5.19
CA GLU A 272 6.65 -2.34 4.85
C GLU A 272 7.60 -2.06 6.04
N LEU A 273 7.20 -1.18 6.95
CA LEU A 273 7.92 -0.96 8.20
C LEU A 273 7.80 -2.18 9.13
N GLY A 274 6.63 -2.84 9.18
CA GLY A 274 6.39 -3.98 10.05
C GLY A 274 6.66 -3.62 11.51
N ASP A 275 7.42 -4.45 12.22
CA ASP A 275 7.82 -4.17 13.61
C ASP A 275 8.68 -2.90 13.77
N ARG A 276 9.32 -2.39 12.69
CA ARG A 276 10.09 -1.13 12.76
C ARG A 276 9.19 0.09 12.98
N TYR A 277 7.90 -0.01 12.74
CA TYR A 277 6.95 1.06 13.05
C TYR A 277 6.80 1.27 14.58
N GLY A 278 6.96 0.19 15.37
CA GLY A 278 7.13 0.27 16.83
C GLY A 278 5.86 0.57 17.63
N MET A 279 4.69 0.21 17.12
CA MET A 279 3.41 0.47 17.79
C MET A 279 3.08 -0.55 18.90
N ARG A 280 3.75 -1.71 18.93
CA ARG A 280 3.40 -2.82 19.84
C ARG A 280 3.28 -2.37 21.29
N SER A 281 4.22 -1.57 21.76
CA SER A 281 4.28 -1.06 23.14
C SER A 281 3.17 -0.05 23.47
N ALA A 282 2.64 0.64 22.47
CA ALA A 282 1.53 1.60 22.62
C ALA A 282 0.15 0.94 22.40
N SER A 283 0.13 -0.28 21.87
CA SER A 283 -1.10 -1.01 21.58
C SER A 283 -1.67 -1.69 22.82
N ALA A 284 -2.96 -1.48 23.08
CA ALA A 284 -3.71 -2.20 24.11
C ALA A 284 -3.77 -3.71 23.88
N LEU A 285 -3.60 -4.18 22.63
CA LEU A 285 -3.58 -5.60 22.27
C LEU A 285 -2.16 -6.17 22.14
N GLY A 286 -1.12 -5.37 22.35
CA GLY A 286 0.27 -5.81 22.10
C GLY A 286 0.51 -6.17 20.63
N LYS A 287 -0.19 -5.53 19.70
CA LYS A 287 -0.12 -5.74 18.25
C LYS A 287 0.55 -4.56 17.55
N GLU A 288 1.32 -4.84 16.51
CA GLU A 288 1.82 -3.84 15.58
C GLU A 288 0.74 -3.34 14.61
N TRP A 289 0.97 -2.18 13.98
CA TRP A 289 -0.04 -1.52 13.15
C TRP A 289 -0.57 -2.41 12.03
N TYR A 290 0.32 -3.14 11.34
CA TYR A 290 -0.06 -4.06 10.28
C TYR A 290 -0.95 -5.21 10.79
N GLU A 291 -0.79 -5.65 12.05
CA GLU A 291 -1.64 -6.70 12.65
C GLU A 291 -3.04 -6.16 12.98
N HIS A 292 -3.15 -4.90 13.39
CA HIS A 292 -4.44 -4.22 13.55
C HIS A 292 -5.15 -4.04 12.21
N SER A 293 -4.43 -3.56 11.20
CA SER A 293 -4.95 -3.40 9.84
C SER A 293 -5.46 -4.74 9.29
N ALA A 294 -4.65 -5.81 9.38
CA ALA A 294 -5.05 -7.15 8.97
C ALA A 294 -6.27 -7.68 9.76
N GLY A 295 -6.33 -7.43 11.06
CA GLY A 295 -7.49 -7.74 11.89
C GLY A 295 -8.77 -7.08 11.38
N TRP A 296 -8.73 -5.77 11.13
CA TRP A 296 -9.86 -5.04 10.57
C TRP A 296 -10.24 -5.52 9.17
N CYS A 297 -9.26 -5.72 8.28
CA CYS A 297 -9.51 -6.23 6.93
C CYS A 297 -10.16 -7.62 6.92
N SER A 298 -9.76 -8.50 7.85
CA SER A 298 -10.37 -9.83 7.99
C SER A 298 -11.86 -9.75 8.36
N TYR A 299 -12.24 -8.72 9.12
CA TYR A 299 -13.62 -8.47 9.55
C TYR A 299 -14.52 -8.03 8.39
N LEU A 300 -13.96 -7.55 7.28
CA LEU A 300 -14.72 -7.18 6.09
C LEU A 300 -15.25 -8.39 5.31
N LYS A 301 -14.67 -9.59 5.52
CA LYS A 301 -15.02 -10.79 4.77
C LYS A 301 -16.53 -11.08 4.83
N GLY A 302 -17.10 -11.36 3.67
CA GLY A 302 -18.52 -11.61 3.45
C GLY A 302 -19.40 -10.35 3.42
N LYS A 303 -18.87 -9.15 3.69
CA LYS A 303 -19.65 -7.91 3.73
C LYS A 303 -19.67 -7.19 2.38
N ASN A 304 -20.75 -6.48 2.10
CA ASN A 304 -20.85 -5.52 1.00
C ASN A 304 -20.56 -4.08 1.48
N ALA A 305 -20.52 -3.12 0.55
CA ALA A 305 -20.21 -1.72 0.85
C ALA A 305 -21.18 -1.08 1.88
N VAL A 306 -22.47 -1.43 1.82
CA VAL A 306 -23.48 -0.90 2.75
C VAL A 306 -23.26 -1.41 4.17
N GLU A 307 -22.93 -2.69 4.32
CA GLU A 307 -22.60 -3.31 5.61
C GLU A 307 -21.30 -2.71 6.17
N ILE A 308 -20.29 -2.51 5.33
CA ILE A 308 -19.01 -1.90 5.72
C ILE A 308 -19.20 -0.46 6.18
N GLY A 309 -20.01 0.34 5.48
CA GLY A 309 -20.28 1.73 5.85
C GLY A 309 -21.05 1.91 7.16
N LYS A 310 -21.64 0.84 7.70
CA LYS A 310 -22.31 0.82 9.01
C LYS A 310 -21.39 0.39 10.15
N LEU A 311 -20.18 -0.10 9.85
CA LEU A 311 -19.23 -0.50 10.88
C LEU A 311 -18.81 0.70 11.71
N SER A 312 -18.72 0.49 13.02
CA SER A 312 -18.22 1.51 13.92
C SER A 312 -16.73 1.75 13.69
N THR A 313 -16.33 3.02 13.62
CA THR A 313 -14.92 3.40 13.34
C THR A 313 -14.19 3.98 14.54
N ASP A 314 -14.91 4.23 15.64
CA ASP A 314 -14.37 4.74 16.91
C ASP A 314 -13.87 3.61 17.84
N GLY A 315 -13.86 2.38 17.35
CA GLY A 315 -13.43 1.20 18.09
C GLY A 315 -14.42 0.74 19.15
N THR A 316 -15.70 1.13 19.08
CA THR A 316 -16.74 0.68 20.03
C THR A 316 -17.32 -0.71 19.73
N ASP A 317 -17.23 -1.19 18.49
CA ASP A 317 -17.68 -2.52 18.07
C ASP A 317 -16.91 -3.61 18.84
N ALA A 318 -17.65 -4.44 19.58
CA ALA A 318 -17.08 -5.44 20.49
C ALA A 318 -16.35 -6.57 19.75
N ASP A 319 -16.84 -6.97 18.58
CA ASP A 319 -16.22 -8.01 17.77
C ASP A 319 -14.95 -7.46 17.10
N LEU A 320 -14.98 -6.18 16.73
CA LEU A 320 -13.81 -5.51 16.17
C LEU A 320 -12.71 -5.24 17.21
N LYS A 321 -13.06 -4.94 18.47
CA LYS A 321 -12.09 -4.67 19.56
C LYS A 321 -11.10 -5.80 19.81
N ALA A 322 -11.48 -7.05 19.55
CA ALA A 322 -10.59 -8.20 19.67
C ALA A 322 -9.57 -8.27 18.51
N LEU A 323 -9.93 -7.68 17.37
CA LEU A 323 -9.15 -7.73 16.13
C LEU A 323 -8.23 -6.50 16.00
N CYS A 324 -8.75 -5.30 16.27
CA CYS A 324 -8.00 -4.06 16.20
C CYS A 324 -8.47 -2.99 17.21
N THR A 325 -7.55 -2.13 17.64
CA THR A 325 -7.83 -0.97 18.50
C THR A 325 -7.36 0.35 17.90
N ILE A 326 -6.85 0.35 16.67
CA ILE A 326 -6.58 1.58 15.94
C ILE A 326 -7.89 2.22 15.49
N SER A 327 -7.88 3.53 15.23
CA SER A 327 -8.97 4.13 14.45
C SER A 327 -8.95 3.52 13.04
N VAL A 328 -10.13 3.12 12.57
CA VAL A 328 -10.30 2.48 11.26
C VAL A 328 -11.08 3.36 10.30
N THR A 329 -11.28 4.65 10.64
CA THR A 329 -12.06 5.59 9.83
C THR A 329 -11.50 5.71 8.41
N ASP A 330 -10.21 5.99 8.26
CA ASP A 330 -9.63 6.18 6.92
C ASP A 330 -9.47 4.85 6.18
N LEU A 331 -9.26 3.73 6.90
CA LEU A 331 -9.29 2.38 6.33
C LEU A 331 -10.68 2.06 5.76
N GLN A 332 -11.75 2.37 6.49
CA GLN A 332 -13.13 2.20 6.04
C GLN A 332 -13.41 3.06 4.81
N LYS A 333 -13.03 4.34 4.82
CA LYS A 333 -13.20 5.20 3.64
C LYS A 333 -12.44 4.68 2.43
N ALA A 334 -11.19 4.25 2.59
CA ALA A 334 -10.40 3.67 1.51
C ALA A 334 -11.07 2.40 0.95
N ALA A 335 -11.56 1.50 1.81
CA ALA A 335 -12.27 0.30 1.38
C ALA A 335 -13.58 0.63 0.64
N LEU A 336 -14.36 1.59 1.13
CA LEU A 336 -15.59 2.04 0.47
C LEU A 336 -15.31 2.69 -0.89
N LYS A 337 -14.21 3.46 -1.01
CA LYS A 337 -13.74 4.00 -2.31
C LYS A 337 -13.31 2.90 -3.27
N ALA A 338 -12.73 1.81 -2.77
CA ALA A 338 -12.38 0.65 -3.59
C ALA A 338 -13.64 -0.05 -4.14
N MET A 339 -14.72 -0.09 -3.34
CA MET A 339 -15.98 -0.74 -3.71
C MET A 339 -16.95 0.16 -4.49
N ALA A 340 -16.66 1.46 -4.59
CA ALA A 340 -17.44 2.38 -5.40
C ALA A 340 -17.31 2.01 -6.88
N GLU A 341 -18.36 2.23 -7.66
CA GLU A 341 -18.27 2.14 -9.12
C GLU A 341 -17.26 3.21 -9.59
N GLN A 342 -16.22 2.78 -10.31
CA GLN A 342 -15.12 3.60 -10.82
C GLN A 342 -15.23 3.70 -12.34
#